data_AF-A0A024RE47-F1
#
_entry.id   AF-A0A024RE47-F1
#
_cell.length_a   1.000
_cell.length_b   1.000
_cell.length_c   1.000
_cell.angle_alpha   90.00
_cell.angle_beta   90.00
_cell.angle_gamma   90.00
#
_symmetry.space_group_name_H-M   'P 1'
#
loop_
_entity.id
_entity.type
_entity.pdbx_description
1 polymer ?
#
loop_
_entity_poly.entity_id
_entity_poly.type
_entity_poly.pdbx_seq_one_letter_code
_entity_poly.pdbx_strand_id
1 'polypeptide(L)'
;IRQHHAWTTVRVQKEYPKRHSETTLMNINGYPEYRRRRTGFTYVRNVPVDNTNVVPYNEYLLMRYNCHINVEVCTSIKSVKYIFKYIYKGYDCANMHVYNNNEIDQYINTRYVSAPEAMWRLLEYKMSDRSHSIIRLPVHLPDEQ
;
A
#
# COMPACT_ATOMS: atom_id res chain seq x y z
N ILE A 1 20.47 16.64 -3.25
CA ILE A 1 21.28 15.52 -2.71
C ILE A 1 20.40 14.35 -2.19
N ARG A 2 19.36 14.58 -1.37
CA ARG A 2 18.47 13.50 -0.86
C ARG A 2 17.69 12.71 -1.95
N GLN A 3 17.29 13.36 -3.04
CA GLN A 3 16.55 12.71 -4.15
C GLN A 3 17.42 11.75 -4.98
N HIS A 4 18.72 12.04 -5.15
CA HIS A 4 19.64 11.17 -5.90
C HIS A 4 19.96 9.88 -5.12
N HIS A 5 20.18 9.99 -3.80
CA HIS A 5 20.42 8.81 -2.97
C HIS A 5 19.22 7.85 -2.93
N ALA A 6 17.99 8.37 -2.84
CA ALA A 6 16.77 7.54 -2.86
C ALA A 6 16.63 6.73 -4.16
N TRP A 7 16.93 7.34 -5.32
CA TRP A 7 16.88 6.66 -6.61
C TRP A 7 17.95 5.58 -6.76
N THR A 8 19.16 5.80 -6.27
CA THR A 8 20.25 4.82 -6.34
C THR A 8 20.01 3.62 -5.42
N THR A 9 19.52 3.85 -4.19
CA THR A 9 19.22 2.77 -3.23
C THR A 9 18.07 1.88 -3.69
N VAL A 10 17.01 2.46 -4.28
CA VAL A 10 15.86 1.70 -4.81
C VAL A 10 16.25 0.83 -6.01
N ARG A 11 17.17 1.29 -6.88
CA ARG A 11 17.68 0.48 -8.00
C ARG A 11 18.37 -0.80 -7.53
N VAL A 12 19.20 -0.70 -6.48
CA VAL A 12 19.96 -1.84 -5.95
C VAL A 12 19.04 -2.83 -5.23
N GLN A 13 18.10 -2.35 -4.41
CA GLN A 13 17.18 -3.24 -3.67
C GLN A 13 16.14 -3.94 -4.54
N LYS A 14 15.72 -3.31 -5.65
CA LYS A 14 14.71 -3.86 -6.56
C LYS A 14 15.31 -4.46 -7.84
N GLU A 15 16.66 -4.55 -7.90
CA GLU A 15 17.43 -5.13 -9.00
C GLU A 15 17.08 -4.53 -10.37
N TYR A 16 16.99 -3.20 -10.44
CA TYR A 16 16.86 -2.49 -11.71
C TYR A 16 18.24 -2.11 -12.25
N PRO A 17 18.49 -2.21 -13.57
CA PRO A 17 17.55 -2.57 -14.64
C PRO A 17 17.23 -4.08 -14.73
N LYS A 18 15.98 -4.40 -15.07
CA LYS A 18 15.50 -5.78 -15.30
C LYS A 18 15.69 -6.19 -16.74
N ARG A 19 15.86 -7.49 -17.02
CA ARG A 19 16.01 -8.00 -18.40
C ARG A 19 14.75 -7.75 -19.23
N HIS A 20 14.93 -7.55 -20.53
CA HIS A 20 13.81 -7.61 -21.46
C HIS A 20 13.21 -9.01 -21.49
N SER A 21 11.89 -9.07 -21.66
CA SER A 21 11.16 -10.31 -21.83
C SER A 21 10.02 -10.07 -22.80
N GLU A 22 9.80 -10.98 -23.75
CA GLU A 22 8.72 -10.87 -24.74
C GLU A 22 7.38 -11.41 -24.21
N THR A 23 7.39 -12.18 -23.13
CA THR A 23 6.20 -12.75 -22.50
C THR A 23 6.25 -12.61 -20.98
N THR A 24 5.08 -12.66 -20.34
CA THR A 24 5.01 -12.74 -18.88
C THR A 24 5.16 -14.19 -18.48
N LEU A 25 6.22 -14.51 -17.72
CA LEU A 25 6.51 -15.85 -17.25
C LEU A 25 6.11 -15.98 -15.78
N MET A 26 5.29 -16.98 -15.48
CA MET A 26 4.89 -17.29 -14.11
C MET A 26 6.01 -18.05 -13.41
N ASN A 27 6.62 -17.46 -12.39
CA ASN A 27 7.68 -18.12 -11.62
C ASN A 27 7.06 -18.85 -10.42
N ILE A 28 7.46 -20.10 -10.20
CA ILE A 28 7.01 -20.97 -9.09
C ILE A 28 7.44 -20.39 -7.73
N ASN A 29 8.55 -19.64 -7.66
CA ASN A 29 9.16 -19.23 -6.39
C ASN A 29 8.68 -17.89 -5.82
N GLY A 30 7.83 -17.12 -6.52
CA GLY A 30 7.20 -15.95 -5.89
C GLY A 30 6.59 -14.94 -6.84
N TYR A 31 7.42 -14.25 -7.63
CA TYR A 31 6.97 -13.12 -8.46
C TYR A 31 7.08 -13.46 -9.94
N PRO A 32 6.05 -13.15 -10.75
CA PRO A 32 6.12 -13.35 -12.19
C PRO A 32 7.17 -12.42 -12.81
N GLU A 33 7.86 -12.92 -13.82
CA GLU A 33 8.71 -12.10 -14.68
C GLU A 33 7.83 -11.48 -15.77
N TYR A 34 7.48 -10.21 -15.57
CA TYR A 34 6.63 -9.49 -16.51
C TYR A 34 7.31 -9.23 -17.86
N ARG A 35 6.50 -9.26 -18.91
CA ARG A 35 6.89 -8.81 -20.25
C ARG A 35 7.45 -7.38 -20.23
N ARG A 36 8.62 -7.18 -20.82
CA ARG A 36 9.34 -5.90 -20.98
C ARG A 36 9.85 -5.76 -22.41
N ARG A 37 9.02 -5.16 -23.27
CA ARG A 37 9.31 -4.94 -24.71
C ARG A 37 10.46 -3.95 -24.91
N ARG A 38 11.18 -4.08 -26.02
CA ARG A 38 12.13 -3.08 -26.51
C ARG A 38 11.40 -2.06 -27.39
N THR A 39 11.03 -0.91 -26.82
CA THR A 39 10.35 0.18 -27.55
C THR A 39 11.20 1.44 -27.71
N GLY A 40 12.45 1.42 -27.26
CA GLY A 40 13.37 2.57 -27.29
C GLY A 40 13.71 3.11 -25.89
N PHE A 41 14.44 4.23 -25.86
CA PHE A 41 14.84 4.92 -24.64
C PHE A 41 14.36 6.37 -24.65
N THR A 42 14.14 6.92 -23.47
CA THR A 42 13.85 8.34 -23.22
C THR A 42 14.88 8.89 -22.25
N TYR A 43 15.11 10.21 -22.24
CA TYR A 43 16.03 10.83 -21.29
C TYR A 43 15.26 11.35 -20.08
N VAL A 44 15.58 10.82 -18.90
CA VAL A 44 15.11 11.35 -17.62
C VAL A 44 16.32 11.91 -16.89
N ARG A 45 16.36 13.24 -16.69
CA ARG A 45 17.48 13.93 -16.04
C ARG A 45 18.85 13.61 -16.69
N ASN A 46 18.91 13.66 -18.03
CA ASN A 46 20.09 13.31 -18.85
C ASN A 46 20.57 11.86 -18.72
N VAL A 47 19.78 10.97 -18.11
CA VAL A 47 20.05 9.53 -18.08
C VAL A 47 19.14 8.85 -19.10
N PRO A 48 19.66 8.03 -20.02
CA PRO A 48 18.82 7.20 -20.87
C PRO A 48 18.10 6.15 -20.01
N VAL A 49 16.78 6.11 -20.15
CA VAL A 49 15.86 5.24 -19.41
C VAL A 49 15.00 4.51 -20.43
N ASP A 50 14.93 3.19 -20.32
CA ASP A 50 14.06 2.35 -21.14
C ASP A 50 13.10 1.53 -20.25
N ASN A 51 12.36 0.61 -20.87
CA ASN A 51 11.45 -0.28 -20.15
C ASN A 51 12.13 -1.23 -19.17
N THR A 52 13.46 -1.37 -19.18
CA THR A 52 14.20 -2.14 -18.18
C THR A 52 14.26 -1.43 -16.84
N ASN A 53 14.13 -0.10 -16.84
CA ASN A 53 14.28 0.76 -15.66
C ASN A 53 12.96 1.11 -14.96
N VAL A 54 11.82 0.77 -15.56
CA VAL A 54 10.48 1.19 -15.08
C VAL A 54 9.64 -0.02 -14.68
N VAL A 55 8.75 0.11 -13.71
CA VAL A 55 7.80 -0.97 -13.37
C VAL A 55 6.85 -1.20 -14.57
N PRO A 56 6.57 -2.45 -14.97
CA PRO A 56 5.64 -2.75 -16.06
C PRO A 56 4.29 -2.07 -15.81
N TYR A 57 3.69 -1.55 -16.87
CA TYR A 57 2.42 -0.84 -16.81
C TYR A 57 1.46 -1.40 -17.85
N ASN A 58 0.17 -1.21 -17.58
CA ASN A 58 -0.87 -1.43 -18.56
C ASN A 58 -1.17 -0.10 -19.25
N GLU A 59 -0.93 -0.02 -20.56
CA GLU A 59 -1.12 1.19 -21.36
C GLU A 59 -2.56 1.74 -21.27
N TYR A 60 -3.56 0.86 -21.30
CA TYR A 60 -4.96 1.27 -21.17
C TYR A 60 -5.24 1.92 -19.82
N LEU A 61 -4.75 1.33 -18.72
CA LEU A 61 -4.96 1.88 -17.37
C LEU A 61 -4.18 3.18 -17.17
N LEU A 62 -2.94 3.25 -17.67
CA LEU A 62 -2.11 4.44 -17.62
C LEU A 62 -2.82 5.61 -18.33
N MET A 63 -3.32 5.39 -19.54
CA MET A 63 -4.00 6.42 -20.32
C MET A 63 -5.36 6.80 -19.71
N ARG A 64 -6.12 5.81 -19.21
CA ARG A 64 -7.47 6.06 -18.66
C ARG A 64 -7.45 6.88 -17.38
N TYR A 65 -6.46 6.67 -16.51
CA TYR A 65 -6.39 7.31 -15.19
C TYR A 65 -5.25 8.32 -15.06
N ASN A 66 -4.47 8.52 -16.12
CA ASN A 66 -3.29 9.39 -16.14
C ASN A 66 -2.33 9.15 -14.96
N CYS A 67 -2.20 7.88 -14.53
CA CYS A 67 -1.38 7.51 -13.38
C CYS A 67 -0.76 6.12 -13.58
N HIS A 68 0.44 5.92 -13.03
CA HIS A 68 1.12 4.64 -13.11
C HIS A 68 0.47 3.65 -12.13
N ILE A 69 -0.25 2.69 -12.67
CA ILE A 69 -0.94 1.64 -11.91
C ILE A 69 -0.12 0.36 -11.97
N ASN A 70 0.34 -0.11 -10.81
CA ASN A 70 0.99 -1.40 -10.67
C ASN A 70 -0.06 -2.51 -10.77
N VAL A 71 0.08 -3.38 -11.78
CA VAL A 71 -0.80 -4.54 -11.98
C VAL A 71 -0.02 -5.79 -11.64
N GLU A 72 -0.50 -6.55 -10.64
CA GLU A 72 0.15 -7.79 -10.22
C GLU A 72 -0.71 -9.03 -10.48
N VAL A 73 -0.08 -10.08 -10.98
CA VAL A 73 -0.73 -11.39 -11.12
C VAL A 73 -0.73 -12.09 -9.76
N CYS A 74 -1.91 -12.26 -9.18
CA CYS A 74 -2.09 -12.86 -7.86
C CYS A 74 -2.51 -14.33 -7.96
N THR A 75 -1.58 -15.22 -8.33
CA THR A 75 -1.84 -16.68 -8.36
C THR A 75 -1.27 -17.44 -7.16
N SER A 76 -0.37 -16.82 -6.38
CA SER A 76 0.32 -17.50 -5.28
C SER A 76 -0.33 -17.22 -3.92
N ILE A 77 -0.20 -18.15 -2.97
CA ILE A 77 -0.60 -17.96 -1.56
C ILE A 77 0.12 -16.74 -0.94
N LYS A 78 1.36 -16.46 -1.37
CA LYS A 78 2.11 -15.26 -0.94
C LYS A 78 1.42 -13.97 -1.39
N SER A 79 0.89 -13.94 -2.62
CA SER A 79 0.15 -12.82 -3.18
C SER A 79 -1.18 -12.60 -2.43
N VAL A 80 -1.90 -13.67 -2.09
CA VAL A 80 -3.09 -13.60 -1.24
C VAL A 80 -2.74 -13.03 0.14
N LYS A 81 -1.73 -13.60 0.81
CA LYS A 81 -1.24 -13.09 2.10
C LYS A 81 -0.85 -11.61 2.02
N TYR A 82 -0.24 -11.19 0.91
CA TYR A 82 0.11 -9.80 0.66
C TYR A 82 -1.15 -8.94 0.58
N ILE A 83 -2.14 -9.27 -0.26
CA ILE A 83 -3.40 -8.53 -0.35
C ILE A 83 -4.07 -8.39 1.03
N PHE A 84 -4.22 -9.51 1.75
CA PHE A 84 -4.78 -9.50 3.10
C PHE A 84 -3.96 -8.63 4.06
N LYS A 85 -2.62 -8.68 4.00
CA LYS A 85 -1.76 -7.79 4.79
C LYS A 85 -2.07 -6.31 4.53
N TYR A 86 -2.35 -5.90 3.28
CA TYR A 86 -2.63 -4.49 2.96
C TYR A 86 -4.06 -4.08 3.28
N ILE A 87 -5.04 -4.96 3.09
CA ILE A 87 -6.43 -4.73 3.53
C ILE A 87 -6.48 -4.58 5.06
N TYR A 88 -5.75 -5.42 5.78
CA TYR A 88 -5.77 -5.49 7.24
C TYR A 88 -4.58 -4.82 7.92
N LYS A 89 -3.75 -4.04 7.19
CA LYS A 89 -2.57 -3.34 7.76
C LYS A 89 -2.95 -2.34 8.87
N GLY A 90 -4.24 -2.09 9.05
CA GLY A 90 -4.77 -1.04 9.88
C GLY A 90 -4.96 0.20 9.02
N TYR A 91 -6.08 0.88 9.24
CA TYR A 91 -6.28 2.20 8.67
C TYR A 91 -5.37 3.20 9.38
N ASP A 92 -4.95 4.26 8.69
CA ASP A 92 -4.31 5.38 9.36
C ASP A 92 -5.29 5.91 10.41
N CYS A 93 -4.98 5.70 11.69
CA CYS A 93 -5.72 6.33 12.77
C CYS A 93 -5.43 7.83 12.71
N ALA A 94 -6.46 8.62 12.42
CA ALA A 94 -6.37 10.06 12.46
C ALA A 94 -6.71 10.53 13.88
N ASN A 95 -5.71 11.07 14.57
CA ASN A 95 -5.95 11.83 15.79
C ASN A 95 -6.40 13.22 15.38
N MET A 96 -7.68 13.55 15.61
CA MET A 96 -8.19 14.90 15.42
C MET A 96 -8.12 15.66 16.74
N HIS A 97 -7.44 16.80 16.71
CA HIS A 97 -7.35 17.71 17.85
C HIS A 97 -8.51 18.71 17.77
N VAL A 98 -9.44 18.63 18.71
CA VAL A 98 -10.52 19.62 18.84
C VAL A 98 -10.06 20.67 19.85
N TYR A 99 -9.95 21.93 19.43
CA TYR A 99 -9.59 23.02 20.35
C TYR A 99 -10.77 23.30 21.28
N ASN A 100 -10.75 22.66 22.45
CA ASN A 100 -11.56 23.06 23.59
C ASN A 100 -10.74 22.88 24.88
N ASN A 101 -11.01 23.71 25.89
CA ASN A 101 -10.21 23.89 27.10
C ASN A 101 -10.22 22.69 28.08
N ASN A 102 -10.52 21.48 27.62
CA ASN A 102 -10.68 20.28 28.43
C ASN A 102 -9.86 19.13 27.81
N GLU A 103 -8.81 18.67 28.50
CA GLU A 103 -7.83 17.68 28.00
C GLU A 103 -8.48 16.33 27.63
N ILE A 104 -9.56 15.96 28.31
CA ILE A 104 -10.31 14.72 28.06
C ILE A 104 -11.11 14.79 26.74
N ASP A 105 -11.61 15.97 26.37
CA ASP A 105 -12.38 16.20 25.14
C ASP A 105 -11.48 16.51 23.93
N GLN A 106 -10.16 16.66 24.14
CA GLN A 106 -9.21 17.05 23.09
C GLN A 106 -8.83 15.90 22.14
N TYR A 107 -9.04 14.64 22.54
CA TYR A 107 -8.58 13.47 21.80
C TYR A 107 -9.75 12.61 21.30
N ILE A 108 -10.32 12.96 20.15
CA ILE A 108 -11.23 12.06 19.44
C ILE A 108 -10.38 11.06 18.64
N ASN A 109 -10.34 9.81 19.13
CA ASN A 109 -9.71 8.71 18.40
C ASN A 109 -10.64 8.27 17.27
N THR A 110 -10.50 8.89 16.10
CA THR A 110 -11.30 8.54 14.93
C THR A 110 -10.63 7.38 14.17
N ARG A 111 -11.42 6.35 13.86
CA ARG A 111 -10.99 5.24 13.00
C ARG A 111 -11.67 5.38 11.65
N TYR A 112 -10.88 5.44 10.59
CA TYR A 112 -11.41 5.31 9.23
C TYR A 112 -12.05 3.92 9.06
N VAL A 113 -13.26 3.89 8.49
CA VAL A 113 -13.98 2.66 8.16
C VAL A 113 -13.92 2.53 6.64
N SER A 114 -13.33 1.45 6.11
CA SER A 114 -13.28 1.26 4.66
C SER A 114 -14.66 1.02 4.07
N ALA A 115 -14.83 1.32 2.78
CA ALA A 115 -16.08 1.07 2.05
C ALA A 115 -16.68 -0.35 2.26
N PRO A 116 -15.90 -1.45 2.17
CA PRO A 116 -16.45 -2.78 2.45
C PRO A 116 -16.85 -2.98 3.91
N GLU A 117 -16.08 -2.47 4.89
CA GLU A 117 -16.44 -2.55 6.31
C GLU A 117 -17.71 -1.73 6.62
N ALA A 118 -17.86 -0.56 6.01
CA ALA A 118 -19.03 0.29 6.13
C ALA A 118 -20.28 -0.40 5.56
N MET A 119 -20.15 -1.05 4.40
CA MET A 119 -21.25 -1.80 3.80
C MET A 119 -21.63 -3.03 4.64
N TRP A 120 -20.66 -3.72 5.23
CA TRP A 120 -20.90 -4.84 6.15
C TRP A 120 -21.68 -4.42 7.40
N ARG A 121 -21.40 -3.22 7.93
CA ARG A 121 -22.12 -2.61 9.05
C ARG A 121 -23.53 -2.15 8.65
N LEU A 122 -23.67 -1.51 7.49
CA LEU A 122 -24.97 -1.07 6.96
C LEU A 122 -25.93 -2.23 6.72
N LEU A 123 -25.39 -3.39 6.31
CA LEU A 123 -26.15 -4.61 6.07
C LEU A 123 -26.29 -5.49 7.33
N GLU A 124 -25.85 -5.01 8.49
CA GLU A 124 -25.91 -5.69 9.79
C GLU A 124 -25.33 -7.11 9.83
N TYR A 125 -24.35 -7.39 8.96
CA TYR A 125 -23.70 -8.69 8.95
C TYR A 125 -22.77 -8.85 10.16
N LYS A 126 -22.79 -10.05 10.76
CA LYS A 126 -21.95 -10.38 11.92
C LYS A 126 -20.46 -10.34 11.51
N MET A 127 -19.71 -9.33 11.94
CA MET A 127 -18.30 -9.11 11.53
C MET A 127 -17.29 -9.97 12.30
N SER A 128 -17.58 -10.32 13.55
CA SER A 128 -16.84 -11.33 14.35
C SER A 128 -17.51 -11.47 15.73
N ASP A 129 -17.48 -12.68 16.29
CA ASP A 129 -17.66 -12.85 17.73
C ASP A 129 -16.30 -12.65 18.41
N ARG A 130 -16.24 -11.72 19.36
CA ARG A 130 -15.05 -11.59 20.23
C ARG A 130 -15.25 -12.52 21.41
N SER A 131 -14.31 -13.43 21.63
CA SER A 131 -14.36 -14.36 22.77
C SER A 131 -14.15 -13.67 24.12
N HIS A 132 -13.58 -12.47 24.15
CA HIS A 132 -13.25 -11.76 25.38
C HIS A 132 -13.54 -10.25 25.27
N SER A 133 -14.02 -9.67 26.36
CA SER A 133 -14.26 -8.24 26.53
C SER A 133 -12.93 -7.49 26.61
N ILE A 134 -12.70 -6.55 25.70
CA ILE A 134 -11.55 -5.63 25.80
C ILE A 134 -12.00 -4.43 26.63
N ILE A 135 -11.45 -4.28 27.82
CA ILE A 135 -11.71 -3.14 28.72
C ILE A 135 -10.58 -2.14 28.53
N ARG A 136 -10.91 -0.87 28.25
CA ARG A 136 -9.92 0.21 28.27
C ARG A 136 -9.65 0.55 29.74
N LEU A 137 -8.40 0.46 30.16
CA LEU A 137 -7.96 0.95 31.46
C LEU A 137 -8.10 2.48 31.48
N PRO A 138 -8.77 3.06 32.49
CA PRO A 138 -8.74 4.50 32.69
C PRO A 138 -7.29 4.93 32.96
N VAL A 139 -6.84 5.96 32.24
CA VAL A 139 -5.56 6.61 32.51
C VAL A 139 -5.87 7.74 33.48
N HIS A 140 -5.32 7.63 34.68
CA HIS A 140 -5.41 8.68 35.70
C HIS A 140 -4.16 9.54 35.64
N LEU A 141 -4.30 10.83 35.95
CA LEU A 141 -3.16 11.68 36.26
C LEU A 141 -2.56 11.27 37.62
N PRO A 142 -1.29 11.59 37.90
CA PRO A 142 -0.74 11.43 39.25
C PRO A 142 -1.68 12.12 40.25
N ASP A 143 -2.04 11.41 41.33
CA ASP A 143 -2.87 11.85 42.47
C ASP A 143 -4.41 11.90 42.27
N GLU A 144 -4.96 11.35 41.18
CA GLU A 144 -6.41 11.30 40.90
C GLU A 144 -6.94 9.85 40.78
N GLN A 145 -6.72 9.02 41.81
CA GLN A 145 -7.06 7.58 41.85
C GLN A 145 -8.32 7.25 42.66
#